data_AF-A0A818S0K7-F1
#
_entry.id   AF-A0A818S0K7-F1
#
_cell.length_a   1.000
_cell.length_b   1.000
_cell.length_c   1.000
_cell.angle_alpha   90.00
_cell.angle_beta   90.00
_cell.angle_gamma   90.00
#
_symmetry.space_group_name_H-M   'P 1'
#
loop_
_entity.id
_entity.type
_entity.pdbx_description
1 polymer ?
#
loop_
_entity_poly.entity_id
_entity_poly.type
_entity_poly.pdbx_seq_one_letter_code
_entity_poly.pdbx_strand_id
1 'polypeptide(L)'
;MQKDNLITNWIENEDDEESQSSIDLELFYKKSQININDQDEDSLQLDNVQRLSTMKHIIFLDLENFSRFFQHLTNQLPDHTYVMAFQASNIQWRPPKNDIVYDNLLNLNNFQLMRPSGNRHDAADFALVLTFGKLHGLLPKSIPFTIISGDKGFIEVIHQLKNSHRRINWFNPHQFSYENFNQILNISSTSSLNL
;
A
#
# COMPACT_ATOMS: atom_id res chain seq x y z
N MET A 1 36.07 -60.74 6.72
CA MET A 1 36.98 -59.60 6.93
C MET A 1 36.42 -58.40 6.18
N GLN A 2 36.06 -57.35 6.93
CA GLN A 2 36.08 -55.89 6.66
C GLN A 2 35.77 -55.43 5.22
N LYS A 3 34.62 -54.79 4.91
CA LYS A 3 34.15 -53.41 5.21
C LYS A 3 35.20 -52.33 4.91
N ASP A 4 34.95 -51.53 3.87
CA ASP A 4 35.20 -50.09 3.87
C ASP A 4 34.11 -49.35 3.07
N ASN A 5 33.54 -48.34 3.74
CA ASN A 5 32.46 -47.47 3.32
C ASN A 5 33.01 -46.26 2.57
N LEU A 6 32.37 -45.85 1.48
CA LEU A 6 32.35 -44.45 1.05
C LEU A 6 30.91 -44.06 0.74
N ILE A 7 30.26 -43.51 1.77
CA ILE A 7 29.02 -42.75 1.65
C ILE A 7 29.45 -41.32 1.31
N THR A 8 29.21 -40.88 0.08
CA THR A 8 29.23 -39.46 -0.26
C THR A 8 27.83 -38.90 -0.04
N ASN A 9 27.73 -38.06 0.99
CA ASN A 9 26.54 -37.29 1.33
C ASN A 9 26.22 -36.32 0.19
N TRP A 10 25.12 -36.57 -0.52
CA TRP A 10 24.36 -35.55 -1.22
C TRP A 10 23.43 -34.93 -0.18
N ILE A 11 23.85 -33.81 0.41
CA ILE A 11 22.94 -32.90 1.11
C ILE A 11 22.63 -31.81 0.11
N GLU A 12 21.41 -31.83 -0.40
CA GLU A 12 20.79 -30.72 -1.11
C GLU A 12 20.74 -29.53 -0.13
N ASN A 13 21.44 -28.45 -0.47
CA ASN A 13 21.26 -27.16 0.19
C ASN A 13 19.97 -26.54 -0.37
N GLU A 14 18.85 -26.73 0.31
CA GLU A 14 17.57 -26.04 0.03
C GLU A 14 17.19 -24.99 1.09
N ASP A 15 18.05 -24.69 2.08
CA ASP A 15 17.64 -23.90 3.26
C ASP A 15 18.08 -22.42 3.28
N ASP A 16 18.70 -21.88 2.22
CA ASP A 16 19.26 -20.52 2.27
C ASP A 16 18.35 -19.42 1.67
N GLU A 17 17.40 -19.72 0.78
CA GLU A 17 16.57 -18.67 0.16
C GLU A 17 15.50 -18.09 1.08
N GLU A 18 14.93 -18.89 1.98
CA GLU A 18 13.85 -18.46 2.88
C GLU A 18 14.36 -17.50 3.98
N SER A 19 15.59 -17.77 4.45
CA SER A 19 16.32 -16.97 5.43
C SER A 19 16.74 -15.60 4.87
N GLN A 20 17.26 -15.56 3.64
CA GLN A 20 17.55 -14.29 2.95
C GLN A 20 16.27 -13.46 2.72
N SER A 21 15.16 -14.11 2.33
CA SER A 21 13.90 -13.42 2.07
C SER A 21 13.35 -12.75 3.34
N SER A 22 13.47 -13.43 4.48
CA SER A 22 13.01 -12.94 5.78
C SER A 22 13.84 -11.75 6.26
N ILE A 23 15.16 -11.82 6.07
CA ILE A 23 16.10 -10.74 6.38
C ILE A 23 15.86 -9.53 5.49
N ASP A 24 15.65 -9.72 4.18
CA ASP A 24 15.35 -8.64 3.25
C ASP A 24 14.00 -7.98 3.56
N LEU A 25 13.00 -8.77 3.99
CA LEU A 25 11.71 -8.26 4.44
C LEU A 25 11.85 -7.44 5.72
N GLU A 26 12.60 -7.94 6.70
CA GLU A 26 12.84 -7.25 7.96
C GLU A 26 13.66 -5.98 7.73
N LEU A 27 14.66 -6.01 6.86
CA LEU A 27 15.44 -4.84 6.46
C LEU A 27 14.60 -3.84 5.66
N PHE A 28 13.67 -4.31 4.83
CA PHE A 28 12.70 -3.49 4.11
C PHE A 28 11.72 -2.81 5.08
N TYR A 29 11.14 -3.56 6.02
CA TYR A 29 10.31 -3.01 7.08
C TYR A 29 11.10 -2.00 7.92
N LYS A 30 12.34 -2.32 8.28
CA LYS A 30 13.21 -1.42 9.06
C LYS A 30 13.59 -0.16 8.29
N LYS A 31 13.83 -0.24 6.98
CA LYS A 31 14.08 0.91 6.09
C LYS A 31 12.83 1.78 5.88
N SER A 32 11.66 1.17 5.79
CA SER A 32 10.37 1.89 5.75
C SER A 32 9.93 2.40 7.12
N GLN A 33 10.50 1.88 8.21
CA GLN A 33 10.24 2.26 9.61
C GLN A 33 11.31 3.19 10.21
N ILE A 34 12.24 3.78 9.45
CA ILE A 34 13.29 4.70 9.97
C ILE A 34 12.72 5.94 10.71
N ASN A 35 11.39 6.07 10.87
CA ASN A 35 10.77 7.09 11.70
C ASN A 35 9.72 6.61 12.73
N ILE A 36 9.73 5.35 13.17
CA ILE A 36 8.79 4.89 14.21
C ILE A 36 9.57 4.28 15.38
N ASN A 37 9.71 5.05 16.46
CA ASN A 37 10.06 4.48 17.77
C ASN A 37 8.98 3.48 18.17
N ASP A 38 9.39 2.35 18.75
CA ASP A 38 8.54 1.25 19.26
C ASP A 38 7.65 1.65 20.47
N GLN A 39 7.03 2.83 20.45
CA GLN A 39 6.04 3.24 21.43
C GLN A 39 4.79 3.78 20.72
N ASP A 40 3.67 3.10 20.99
CA ASP A 40 2.29 3.42 20.65
C ASP A 40 1.83 3.26 19.19
N GLU A 41 1.38 2.03 18.96
CA GLU A 41 0.50 1.55 17.90
C GLU A 41 -0.76 2.43 17.76
N ASP A 42 -1.31 2.56 16.54
CA ASP A 42 -2.54 3.31 16.17
C ASP A 42 -2.51 4.85 15.97
N SER A 43 -1.42 5.56 16.20
CA SER A 43 -1.40 7.00 15.92
C SER A 43 -0.81 7.33 14.55
N LEU A 44 -1.68 7.75 13.61
CA LEU A 44 -1.32 8.88 12.74
C LEU A 44 -0.86 10.00 13.67
N GLN A 45 0.44 10.01 13.98
CA GLN A 45 1.01 10.98 14.90
C GLN A 45 0.69 12.39 14.38
N LEU A 46 0.62 13.38 15.28
CA LEU A 46 0.29 14.75 14.89
C LEU A 46 1.18 15.25 13.74
N ASP A 47 2.46 14.86 13.76
CA ASP A 47 3.44 15.18 12.72
C ASP A 47 3.10 14.51 11.37
N ASN A 48 2.56 13.29 11.40
CA ASN A 48 2.05 12.62 10.20
C ASN A 48 0.80 13.34 9.67
N VAL A 49 -0.11 13.79 10.54
CA VAL A 49 -1.29 14.55 10.11
C VAL A 49 -0.91 15.89 9.50
N GLN A 50 0.04 16.63 10.11
CA GLN A 50 0.55 17.88 9.56
C GLN A 50 1.16 17.67 8.17
N ARG A 51 2.00 16.65 8.01
CA ARG A 51 2.58 16.31 6.72
C ARG A 51 1.51 15.92 5.70
N LEU A 52 0.57 15.06 6.06
CA LEU A 52 -0.52 14.64 5.18
C LEU A 52 -1.44 15.80 4.80
N SER A 53 -1.56 16.83 5.64
CA SER A 53 -2.34 18.02 5.34
C SER A 53 -1.75 18.90 4.22
N THR A 54 -0.48 18.70 3.86
CA THR A 54 0.16 19.39 2.73
C THR A 54 0.06 18.61 1.42
N MET A 55 -0.44 17.37 1.46
CA MET A 55 -0.62 16.53 0.27
C MET A 55 -1.76 17.08 -0.60
N LYS A 56 -1.64 16.84 -1.91
CA LYS A 56 -2.68 17.18 -2.89
C LYS A 56 -3.61 16.02 -3.18
N HIS A 57 -3.22 14.79 -2.82
CA HIS A 57 -4.00 13.59 -3.06
C HIS A 57 -3.55 12.47 -2.13
N ILE A 58 -4.50 11.70 -1.59
CA ILE A 58 -4.20 10.49 -0.83
C ILE A 58 -4.85 9.29 -1.50
N ILE A 59 -4.03 8.27 -1.78
CA ILE A 59 -4.44 6.99 -2.35
C ILE A 59 -4.38 5.93 -1.25
N PHE A 60 -5.49 5.22 -1.07
CA PHE A 60 -5.62 4.03 -0.25
C PHE A 60 -5.59 2.83 -1.19
N LEU A 61 -4.49 2.10 -1.16
CA LEU A 61 -4.22 0.98 -2.06
C LEU A 61 -4.43 -0.33 -1.32
N ASP A 62 -5.37 -1.13 -1.80
CA ASP A 62 -5.54 -2.52 -1.38
C ASP A 62 -4.62 -3.42 -2.22
N LEU A 63 -3.58 -3.96 -1.59
CA LEU A 63 -2.58 -4.80 -2.26
C LEU A 63 -3.06 -6.23 -2.48
N GLU A 64 -4.11 -6.68 -1.80
CA GLU A 64 -4.68 -8.01 -2.05
C GLU A 64 -5.40 -8.02 -3.40
N ASN A 65 -6.11 -6.93 -3.67
CA ASN A 65 -6.83 -6.74 -4.93
C ASN A 65 -5.90 -6.22 -6.03
N PHE A 66 -4.83 -5.48 -5.69
CA PHE A 66 -3.95 -4.86 -6.69
C PHE A 66 -2.46 -4.85 -6.36
N SER A 67 -1.90 -6.02 -6.06
CA SER A 67 -0.48 -6.22 -5.76
C SER A 67 0.50 -5.67 -6.82
N ARG A 68 0.07 -5.58 -8.08
CA ARG A 68 0.88 -5.11 -9.22
C ARG A 68 0.69 -3.62 -9.55
N PHE A 69 0.14 -2.82 -8.64
CA PHE A 69 -0.14 -1.40 -8.84
C PHE A 69 0.97 -0.63 -9.58
N PHE A 70 2.21 -0.70 -9.11
CA PHE A 70 3.34 0.03 -9.71
C PHE A 70 3.66 -0.41 -11.14
N GLN A 71 3.51 -1.70 -11.46
CA GLN A 71 3.71 -2.22 -12.82
C GLN A 71 2.68 -1.68 -13.82
N HIS A 72 1.56 -1.13 -13.33
CA HIS A 72 0.51 -0.53 -14.17
C HIS A 72 0.69 1.00 -14.32
N LEU A 73 1.68 1.61 -13.66
CA LEU A 73 1.98 3.03 -13.79
C LEU A 73 2.96 3.26 -14.95
N THR A 74 2.44 3.71 -16.09
CA THR A 74 3.21 4.23 -17.22
C THR A 74 3.82 5.63 -17.02
N ASN A 75 3.44 6.38 -15.98
CA ASN A 75 3.88 7.74 -15.69
C ASN A 75 4.00 7.95 -14.18
N GLN A 76 4.68 9.03 -13.77
CA GLN A 76 4.70 9.47 -12.37
C GLN A 76 3.31 9.85 -11.89
N LEU A 77 3.05 9.61 -10.60
CA LEU A 77 1.85 10.13 -9.94
C LEU A 77 1.93 11.66 -9.85
N PRO A 78 0.78 12.37 -9.77
CA PRO A 78 0.76 13.80 -9.53
C PRO A 78 1.60 14.23 -8.32
N ASP A 79 2.19 15.42 -8.41
CA ASP A 79 2.97 15.99 -7.33
C ASP A 79 2.19 16.01 -6.00
N HIS A 80 2.88 15.66 -4.92
CA HIS A 80 2.31 15.59 -3.56
C HIS A 80 1.15 14.58 -3.45
N THR A 81 1.23 13.47 -4.19
CA THR A 81 0.40 12.28 -3.96
C THR A 81 1.03 11.40 -2.88
N TYR A 82 0.23 11.00 -1.90
CA TYR A 82 0.61 10.07 -0.86
C TYR A 82 -0.09 8.74 -1.04
N VAL A 83 0.64 7.62 -0.97
CA VAL A 83 0.09 6.27 -1.13
C VAL A 83 0.20 5.51 0.20
N MET A 84 -0.95 5.14 0.76
CA MET A 84 -1.06 4.21 1.90
C MET A 84 -1.49 2.85 1.37
N ALA A 85 -0.65 1.85 1.53
CA ALA A 85 -0.90 0.50 1.04
C ALA A 85 -1.27 -0.45 2.18
N PHE A 86 -2.31 -1.27 1.99
CA PHE A 86 -2.86 -2.18 2.99
C PHE A 86 -2.77 -3.63 2.49
N GLN A 87 -2.53 -4.55 3.42
CA GLN A 87 -2.47 -6.00 3.18
C GLN A 87 -2.82 -6.76 4.47
N ALA A 88 -3.39 -7.96 4.37
CA ALA A 88 -3.50 -8.90 5.48
C ALA A 88 -2.16 -9.57 5.80
N SER A 89 -2.04 -10.18 6.99
CA SER A 89 -0.79 -10.81 7.45
C SER A 89 -0.35 -12.02 6.64
N ASN A 90 -1.29 -12.69 5.97
CA ASN A 90 -1.03 -13.83 5.10
C ASN A 90 -0.57 -13.41 3.69
N ILE A 91 -0.56 -12.11 3.39
CA ILE A 91 -0.06 -11.56 2.14
C ILE A 91 1.32 -10.96 2.38
N GLN A 92 2.30 -11.47 1.63
CA GLN A 92 3.64 -10.90 1.58
C GLN A 92 3.80 -10.10 0.30
N TRP A 93 3.28 -8.87 0.29
CA TRP A 93 3.58 -7.97 -0.81
C TRP A 93 5.08 -7.66 -0.84
N ARG A 94 5.66 -7.77 -2.03
CA ARG A 94 7.07 -7.46 -2.26
C ARG A 94 7.18 -6.14 -3.04
N PRO A 95 8.01 -5.21 -2.56
CA PRO A 95 8.32 -3.99 -3.30
C PRO A 95 8.78 -4.28 -4.72
N PRO A 96 8.34 -3.49 -5.72
CA PRO A 96 8.90 -3.59 -7.05
C PRO A 96 10.38 -3.19 -7.03
N LYS A 97 11.20 -3.87 -7.83
CA LYS A 97 12.63 -3.58 -7.96
C LYS A 97 12.87 -2.71 -9.18
N ASN A 98 13.70 -1.68 -9.06
CA ASN A 98 14.05 -0.75 -10.13
C ASN A 98 12.81 -0.06 -10.75
N ASP A 99 11.84 0.32 -9.93
CA ASP A 99 10.62 0.99 -10.36
C ASP A 99 10.70 2.47 -10.02
N ILE A 100 10.81 3.30 -11.05
CA ILE A 100 11.07 4.74 -10.90
C ILE A 100 9.94 5.47 -10.16
N VAL A 101 8.69 5.00 -10.23
CA VAL A 101 7.57 5.65 -9.55
C VAL A 101 7.60 5.30 -8.07
N TYR A 102 7.80 4.02 -7.77
CA TYR A 102 7.97 3.54 -6.40
C TYR A 102 9.18 4.18 -5.71
N ASP A 103 10.33 4.18 -6.36
CA ASP A 103 11.57 4.76 -5.82
C ASP A 103 11.41 6.26 -5.52
N ASN A 104 10.74 7.00 -6.40
CA ASN A 104 10.43 8.41 -6.16
C ASN A 104 9.52 8.61 -4.95
N LEU A 105 8.48 7.80 -4.78
CA LEU A 105 7.62 7.89 -3.61
C LEU A 105 8.40 7.60 -2.32
N LEU A 106 9.28 6.61 -2.31
CA LEU A 106 10.13 6.33 -1.15
C LEU A 106 11.09 7.50 -0.84
N ASN A 107 11.74 8.04 -1.86
CA ASN A 107 12.67 9.18 -1.69
C ASN A 107 11.97 10.43 -1.14
N LEU A 108 10.70 10.64 -1.49
CA LEU A 108 9.88 11.74 -0.99
C LEU A 108 9.15 11.42 0.32
N ASN A 109 9.32 10.21 0.86
CA ASN A 109 8.58 9.67 1.99
C ASN A 109 7.04 9.74 1.78
N ASN A 110 6.59 9.54 0.53
CA ASN A 110 5.21 9.59 0.06
C ASN A 110 4.54 8.22 -0.10
N PHE A 111 5.19 7.15 0.35
CA PHE A 111 4.63 5.81 0.38
C PHE A 111 4.72 5.23 1.79
N GLN A 112 3.65 4.58 2.24
CA GLN A 112 3.61 3.85 3.49
C GLN A 112 2.91 2.51 3.27
N LEU A 113 3.63 1.42 3.54
CA LEU A 113 3.02 0.11 3.74
C LEU A 113 2.51 0.05 5.18
N MET A 114 1.19 -0.08 5.34
CA MET A 114 0.56 -0.24 6.63
C MET A 114 0.93 -1.61 7.20
N ARG A 115 1.08 -1.70 8.54
CA ARG A 115 1.34 -2.99 9.18
C ARG A 115 0.27 -3.99 8.78
N PRO A 116 0.63 -5.25 8.51
CA PRO A 116 -0.34 -6.24 8.11
C PRO A 116 -1.46 -6.36 9.14
N SER A 117 -2.69 -6.34 8.66
CA SER A 117 -3.87 -6.31 9.51
C SER A 117 -4.37 -7.72 9.69
N GLY A 118 -4.20 -8.32 10.88
CA GLY A 118 -4.75 -9.63 11.27
C GLY A 118 -4.58 -10.77 10.24
N ASN A 119 -5.14 -11.95 10.53
CA ASN A 119 -5.09 -13.10 9.61
C ASN A 119 -6.46 -13.38 8.95
N ARG A 120 -7.46 -12.55 9.23
CA ARG A 120 -8.79 -12.70 8.65
C ARG A 120 -8.82 -12.04 7.27
N HIS A 121 -9.60 -12.63 6.37
CA HIS A 121 -9.78 -12.13 5.00
C HIS A 121 -10.24 -10.66 4.94
N ASP A 122 -10.99 -10.18 5.93
CA ASP A 122 -11.56 -8.83 5.98
C ASP A 122 -10.65 -7.81 6.71
N ALA A 123 -9.51 -8.25 7.24
CA ALA A 123 -8.74 -7.44 8.16
C ALA A 123 -8.03 -6.26 7.49
N ALA A 124 -7.52 -6.43 6.26
CA ALA A 124 -6.96 -5.32 5.47
C ALA A 124 -8.04 -4.27 5.13
N ASP A 125 -9.23 -4.72 4.76
CA ASP A 125 -10.37 -3.83 4.44
C ASP A 125 -10.76 -3.01 5.66
N PHE A 126 -10.85 -3.63 6.84
CA PHE A 126 -11.14 -2.92 8.09
C PHE A 126 -10.09 -1.88 8.42
N ALA A 127 -8.80 -2.22 8.31
CA ALA A 127 -7.72 -1.25 8.57
C ALA A 127 -7.77 -0.08 7.59
N LEU A 128 -8.06 -0.36 6.32
CA LEU A 128 -8.24 0.67 5.30
C LEU A 128 -9.42 1.60 5.67
N VAL A 129 -10.60 1.05 5.93
CA VAL A 129 -11.80 1.85 6.27
C VAL A 129 -11.61 2.67 7.55
N LEU A 130 -11.00 2.10 8.59
CA LEU A 130 -10.71 2.80 9.84
C LEU A 130 -9.73 3.96 9.63
N THR A 131 -8.64 3.71 8.89
CA THR A 131 -7.64 4.74 8.57
C THR A 131 -8.25 5.83 7.68
N PHE A 132 -9.03 5.43 6.68
CA PHE A 132 -9.76 6.33 5.80
C PHE A 132 -10.69 7.25 6.59
N GLY A 133 -11.53 6.69 7.47
CA GLY A 133 -12.47 7.46 8.29
C GLY A 133 -11.76 8.44 9.23
N LYS A 134 -10.67 7.99 9.87
CA LYS A 134 -9.83 8.83 10.73
C LYS A 134 -9.25 10.01 9.96
N LEU A 135 -8.62 9.78 8.81
CA LEU A 135 -8.05 10.84 7.97
C LEU A 135 -9.10 11.75 7.34
N HIS A 136 -10.27 11.20 7.02
CA HIS A 136 -11.38 11.98 6.50
C HIS A 136 -11.78 13.06 7.49
N GLY A 137 -11.85 12.73 8.79
CA GLY A 137 -12.15 13.64 9.88
C GLY A 137 -11.03 14.64 10.19
N LEU A 138 -9.77 14.24 10.05
CA LEU A 138 -8.61 15.06 10.45
C LEU A 138 -8.09 16.00 9.36
N LEU A 139 -8.16 15.61 8.09
CA LEU A 139 -7.51 16.37 7.00
C LEU A 139 -8.43 17.43 6.37
N PRO A 140 -7.88 18.49 5.74
CA PRO A 140 -8.67 19.43 4.95
C PRO A 140 -9.49 18.74 3.85
N LYS A 141 -10.77 19.14 3.66
CA LYS A 141 -11.67 18.53 2.66
C LYS A 141 -11.26 18.81 1.21
N SER A 142 -10.37 19.79 0.99
CA SER A 142 -9.77 20.09 -0.31
C SER A 142 -8.90 18.96 -0.88
N ILE A 143 -8.38 18.09 -0.01
CA ILE A 143 -7.53 16.96 -0.40
C ILE A 143 -8.44 15.80 -0.88
N PRO A 144 -8.49 15.44 -2.17
CA PRO A 144 -9.21 14.27 -2.63
C PRO A 144 -8.64 12.99 -2.04
N PHE A 145 -9.50 12.00 -1.81
CA PHE A 145 -9.11 10.63 -1.48
C PHE A 145 -9.50 9.69 -2.63
N THR A 146 -8.68 8.67 -2.86
CA THR A 146 -8.98 7.61 -3.82
C THR A 146 -8.75 6.25 -3.17
N ILE A 147 -9.73 5.35 -3.23
CA ILE A 147 -9.59 3.94 -2.86
C ILE A 147 -9.33 3.15 -4.15
N ILE A 148 -8.31 2.29 -4.16
CA ILE A 148 -8.00 1.39 -5.26
C ILE A 148 -8.15 -0.02 -4.73
N SER A 149 -9.28 -0.64 -5.06
CA SER A 149 -9.62 -2.00 -4.66
C SER A 149 -10.66 -2.57 -5.62
N GLY A 150 -10.62 -3.88 -5.84
CA GLY A 150 -11.62 -4.63 -6.59
C GLY A 150 -12.89 -4.89 -5.77
N ASP A 151 -12.84 -4.75 -4.45
CA ASP A 151 -13.96 -5.00 -3.55
C ASP A 151 -15.01 -3.89 -3.66
N LYS A 152 -16.26 -4.30 -3.91
CA LYS A 152 -17.42 -3.43 -3.98
C LYS A 152 -17.90 -2.97 -2.60
N GLY A 153 -17.45 -3.59 -1.51
CA GLY A 153 -17.71 -3.14 -0.15
C GLY A 153 -17.31 -1.68 0.08
N PHE A 154 -16.25 -1.20 -0.60
CA PHE A 154 -15.82 0.20 -0.52
C PHE A 154 -16.79 1.20 -1.17
N ILE A 155 -17.69 0.76 -2.05
CA ILE A 155 -18.76 1.63 -2.59
C ILE A 155 -19.66 2.12 -1.45
N GLU A 156 -19.91 1.29 -0.43
CA GLU A 156 -20.70 1.69 0.73
C GLU A 156 -20.00 2.77 1.54
N VAL A 157 -18.67 2.73 1.66
CA VAL A 157 -17.88 3.80 2.31
C VAL A 157 -18.09 5.14 1.60
N ILE A 158 -18.07 5.13 0.26
CA ILE A 158 -18.35 6.33 -0.54
C ILE A 158 -19.80 6.79 -0.33
N HIS A 159 -20.77 5.88 -0.32
CA HIS A 159 -22.17 6.21 -0.10
C HIS A 159 -22.37 6.93 1.23
N GLN A 160 -21.79 6.40 2.31
CA GLN A 160 -21.89 7.01 3.66
C GLN A 160 -21.32 8.43 3.71
N LEU A 161 -20.37 8.75 2.83
CA LEU A 161 -19.66 10.02 2.81
C LEU A 161 -20.06 10.95 1.66
N LYS A 162 -21.15 10.64 0.94
CA LYS A 162 -21.62 11.41 -0.22
C LYS A 162 -21.84 12.90 0.05
N ASN A 163 -22.18 13.27 1.29
CA ASN A 163 -22.42 14.66 1.70
C ASN A 163 -21.22 15.30 2.42
N SER A 164 -20.05 14.67 2.38
CA SER A 164 -18.90 15.07 3.19
C SER A 164 -18.07 16.23 2.63
N HIS A 165 -18.44 16.75 1.45
CA HIS A 165 -17.74 17.82 0.72
C HIS A 165 -16.26 17.51 0.37
N ARG A 166 -15.78 16.29 0.64
CA ARG A 166 -14.50 15.78 0.13
C ARG A 166 -14.76 15.04 -1.17
N ARG A 167 -13.90 15.25 -2.17
CA ARG A 167 -13.86 14.39 -3.36
C ARG A 167 -13.32 13.02 -2.99
N ILE A 168 -14.13 11.97 -3.17
CA ILE A 168 -13.75 10.59 -2.87
C ILE A 168 -14.01 9.76 -4.12
N ASN A 169 -12.98 9.06 -4.60
CA ASN A 169 -13.06 8.19 -5.77
C ASN A 169 -12.81 6.73 -5.35
N TRP A 170 -13.39 5.79 -6.08
CA TRP A 170 -13.06 4.36 -5.98
C TRP A 170 -12.75 3.83 -7.38
N PHE A 171 -11.67 3.07 -7.51
CA PHE A 171 -11.27 2.44 -8.74
C PHE A 171 -11.11 0.95 -8.55
N ASN A 172 -11.88 0.20 -9.35
CA ASN A 172 -11.69 -1.24 -9.49
C ASN A 172 -10.58 -1.50 -10.53
N PRO A 173 -9.39 -1.97 -10.12
CA PRO A 173 -8.26 -2.18 -11.01
C PRO A 173 -8.55 -3.23 -12.10
N HIS A 174 -9.50 -4.14 -11.89
CA HIS A 174 -9.86 -5.18 -12.86
C HIS A 174 -10.71 -4.65 -14.03
N GLN A 175 -11.15 -3.40 -13.98
CA GLN A 175 -12.03 -2.80 -14.99
C GLN A 175 -11.29 -1.86 -15.95
N PHE A 176 -9.99 -1.59 -15.73
CA PHE A 176 -9.24 -0.62 -16.52
C PHE A 176 -8.09 -1.28 -17.27
N SER A 177 -7.83 -0.77 -18.48
CA SER A 177 -6.59 -1.06 -19.20
C SER A 177 -5.42 -0.29 -18.59
N TYR A 178 -4.22 -0.86 -18.70
CA TYR A 178 -2.96 -0.29 -18.21
C TYR A 178 -2.73 1.17 -18.66
N GLU A 179 -3.09 1.49 -19.91
CA GLU A 179 -2.86 2.81 -20.51
C GLU A 179 -3.70 3.93 -19.87
N ASN A 180 -4.86 3.59 -19.31
CA ASN A 180 -5.81 4.58 -18.78
C ASN A 180 -5.58 4.86 -17.29
N PHE A 181 -4.83 4.00 -16.60
CA PHE A 181 -4.75 4.04 -15.15
C PHE A 181 -4.13 5.34 -14.61
N ASN A 182 -3.04 5.84 -15.21
CA ASN A 182 -2.46 7.13 -14.82
C ASN A 182 -3.37 8.32 -15.10
N GLN A 183 -4.08 8.31 -16.23
CA GLN A 183 -4.99 9.40 -16.56
C GLN A 183 -6.10 9.49 -15.52
N ILE A 184 -6.62 8.35 -15.09
CA ILE A 184 -7.63 8.25 -14.04
C ILE A 184 -7.10 8.79 -12.71
N LEU A 185 -5.86 8.45 -12.32
CA LEU A 185 -5.26 8.98 -11.11
C LEU A 185 -5.05 10.50 -11.18
N ASN A 186 -4.54 11.01 -12.31
CA ASN A 186 -4.38 12.45 -12.55
C ASN A 186 -5.70 13.22 -12.45
N ILE A 187 -6.78 12.67 -13.03
CA ILE A 187 -8.11 13.27 -12.92
C ILE A 187 -8.58 13.22 -11.48
N SER A 188 -8.40 12.10 -10.78
CA SER A 188 -8.83 11.97 -9.38
C SER A 188 -8.17 12.99 -8.45
N SER A 189 -6.95 13.44 -8.77
CA SER A 189 -6.25 14.51 -8.05
C SER A 189 -6.77 15.91 -8.42
N THR A 190 -7.22 16.13 -9.66
CA THR A 190 -7.50 17.48 -10.21
C THR A 190 -8.98 17.81 -10.43
N SER A 191 -9.86 16.81 -10.58
CA SER A 191 -11.30 16.96 -10.81
C SER A 191 -12.11 15.84 -10.12
N SER A 192 -13.42 16.01 -9.95
CA SER A 192 -14.31 14.90 -9.54
C SER A 192 -14.64 14.07 -10.77
N LEU A 193 -14.45 12.75 -10.73
CA LEU A 193 -15.01 11.88 -11.76
C LEU A 193 -16.50 11.67 -11.46
N ASN A 194 -17.35 12.18 -12.34
CA ASN A 194 -18.74 11.75 -12.38
C ASN A 194 -18.77 10.39 -13.08
N LEU A 195 -18.77 9.32 -12.29
CA LEU A 195 -19.10 7.96 -12.74
C LEU A 195 -20.62 7.74 -12.67
#